data_AF-A0A178IL01-F1
#
_entry.id   AF-A0A178IL01-F1
#
_cell.length_a   1.000
_cell.length_b   1.000
_cell.length_c   1.000
_cell.angle_alpha   90.00
_cell.angle_beta   90.00
_cell.angle_gamma   90.00
#
_symmetry.space_group_name_H-M   'P 1'
#
loop_
_entity.id
_entity.type
_entity.pdbx_description
1 polymer ?
#
loop_
_entity_poly.entity_id
_entity_poly.type
_entity_poly.pdbx_seq_one_letter_code
_entity_poly.pdbx_strand_id
1 'polypeptide(L)'
;MNTKKNTLIVILLLTTIACGILAWTQYQRAAGLAAASLSGDDRADLMRKLAAAENRIRDLETAQASPSGLPAGAENERPRRRGPGAPDDAAGGPRRDFRAGRDGFRAMNAVLGTPEGARLMAAQQKAMLDNRYARLFQKLNLPPDQLEKFKSLLVEKENVMRDTMGAARDEGLDFRSNRDELRTLMEQSNTEIDAAIAAAIGQDNFDAYQTYQQTQSERAIVSQLDQRLSYAATPLTTAQSEQLTSLLAASTSASGGAGAPAMVFGMGPGGAVMSGGTQLTDEVVTQAAAFLNASQVEALKQLQAEQQSQRQLMQLMREQANANRTPSE
;
A
#
# COMPACT_ATOMS: atom_id res chain seq x y z
N MET A 1 -9.24 44.19 -43.62
CA MET A 1 -8.37 43.52 -42.63
C MET A 1 -8.98 42.28 -41.96
N ASN A 2 -10.12 41.73 -42.42
CA ASN A 2 -10.84 40.67 -41.68
C ASN A 2 -10.68 39.24 -42.25
N THR A 3 -10.20 39.10 -43.48
CA THR A 3 -10.09 37.79 -44.16
C THR A 3 -8.99 36.89 -43.59
N LYS A 4 -7.83 37.46 -43.20
CA LYS A 4 -6.71 36.68 -42.63
C LYS A 4 -7.01 36.13 -41.22
N LYS A 5 -7.78 36.87 -40.42
CA LYS A 5 -8.24 36.43 -39.09
C LYS A 5 -9.26 35.30 -39.20
N ASN A 6 -10.21 35.41 -40.13
CA ASN A 6 -11.21 34.36 -40.33
C ASN A 6 -10.58 33.05 -40.84
N THR A 7 -9.58 33.11 -41.72
CA THR A 7 -8.86 31.89 -42.15
C THR A 7 -8.09 31.22 -41.01
N LEU A 8 -7.48 32.00 -40.10
CA LEU A 8 -6.76 31.46 -38.95
C LEU A 8 -7.70 30.76 -37.94
N ILE A 9 -8.89 31.34 -37.72
CA ILE A 9 -9.91 30.75 -36.83
C ILE A 9 -10.43 29.41 -37.40
N VAL A 10 -10.67 29.36 -38.71
CA VAL A 10 -11.15 28.13 -39.37
C VAL A 10 -10.11 27.01 -39.31
N ILE A 11 -8.83 27.33 -39.52
CA ILE A 11 -7.74 26.34 -39.41
C ILE A 11 -7.64 25.80 -37.98
N LEU A 12 -7.73 26.68 -36.97
CA LEU A 12 -7.62 26.28 -35.57
C LEU A 12 -8.79 25.39 -35.11
N LEU A 13 -10.01 25.67 -35.61
CA LEU A 13 -11.18 24.82 -35.40
C LEU A 13 -11.04 23.45 -36.07
N LEU A 14 -10.52 23.41 -37.30
CA LEU A 14 -10.28 22.15 -38.00
C LEU A 14 -9.21 21.29 -37.30
N THR A 15 -8.14 21.89 -36.77
CA THR A 15 -7.11 21.15 -36.04
C THR A 15 -7.61 20.61 -34.69
N THR A 16 -8.46 21.36 -33.99
CA THR A 16 -9.02 20.90 -32.71
C THR A 16 -10.01 19.75 -32.90
N ILE A 17 -10.83 19.80 -33.95
CA ILE A 17 -11.74 18.71 -34.31
C ILE A 17 -10.93 17.46 -34.74
N ALA A 18 -9.88 17.62 -35.56
CA ALA A 18 -9.03 16.51 -35.98
C ALA A 18 -8.31 15.83 -34.79
N CYS A 19 -7.78 16.61 -33.84
CA CYS A 19 -7.20 16.07 -32.61
C CYS A 19 -8.23 15.34 -31.74
N GLY A 20 -9.47 15.85 -31.65
CA GLY A 20 -10.57 15.20 -30.93
C GLY A 20 -10.94 13.84 -31.53
N ILE A 21 -11.03 13.75 -32.86
CA ILE A 21 -11.32 12.49 -33.58
C ILE A 21 -10.17 11.49 -33.39
N LEU A 22 -8.91 11.93 -33.46
CA LEU A 22 -7.75 11.06 -33.22
C LEU A 22 -7.69 10.55 -31.77
N ALA A 23 -7.96 11.40 -30.78
CA ALA A 23 -8.03 10.99 -29.38
C ALA A 23 -9.18 9.99 -29.13
N TRP A 24 -10.33 10.20 -29.77
CA TRP A 24 -11.48 9.28 -29.67
C TRP A 24 -11.19 7.91 -30.29
N THR A 25 -10.54 7.87 -31.47
CA THR A 25 -10.17 6.61 -32.12
C THR A 25 -9.07 5.86 -31.36
N GLN A 26 -8.11 6.56 -30.76
CA GLN A 26 -7.11 5.98 -29.85
C GLN A 26 -7.79 5.41 -28.59
N TYR A 27 -8.74 6.12 -28.01
CA TYR A 27 -9.51 5.67 -26.85
C TYR A 27 -10.35 4.42 -27.17
N GLN A 28 -11.02 4.37 -28.32
CA GLN A 28 -11.78 3.19 -28.75
C GLN A 28 -10.87 1.98 -29.06
N ARG A 29 -9.65 2.20 -29.55
CA ARG A 29 -8.66 1.11 -29.75
C ARG A 29 -8.12 0.60 -28.41
N ALA A 30 -7.84 1.49 -27.45
CA ALA A 30 -7.44 1.10 -26.11
C ALA A 30 -8.57 0.36 -25.36
N ALA A 31 -9.81 0.85 -25.47
CA ALA A 31 -10.99 0.21 -24.91
C ALA A 31 -11.30 -1.12 -25.62
N GLY A 32 -11.08 -1.20 -26.93
CA GLY A 32 -11.20 -2.43 -27.73
C GLY A 32 -10.14 -3.47 -27.38
N LEU A 33 -8.90 -3.06 -27.07
CA LEU A 33 -7.84 -3.95 -26.60
C LEU A 33 -8.06 -4.40 -25.15
N ALA A 34 -8.57 -3.52 -24.28
CA ALA A 34 -8.99 -3.86 -22.92
C ALA A 34 -10.21 -4.79 -22.90
N ALA A 35 -11.12 -4.65 -23.88
CA ALA A 35 -12.25 -5.55 -24.08
C ALA A 35 -11.84 -6.87 -24.76
N ALA A 36 -10.81 -6.86 -25.61
CA ALA A 36 -10.26 -8.06 -26.25
C ALA A 36 -9.32 -8.85 -25.33
N SER A 37 -8.73 -8.22 -24.30
CA SER A 37 -7.92 -8.89 -23.26
C SER A 37 -8.75 -9.60 -22.20
N LEU A 38 -10.07 -9.42 -22.18
CA LEU A 38 -10.99 -10.31 -21.47
C LEU A 38 -11.64 -11.20 -22.53
N SER A 39 -11.20 -12.45 -22.62
CA SER A 39 -11.86 -13.41 -23.49
C SER A 39 -13.32 -13.61 -23.04
N GLY A 40 -14.21 -13.96 -23.96
CA GLY A 40 -15.64 -14.16 -23.64
C GLY A 40 -15.86 -15.17 -22.50
N ASP A 41 -14.93 -16.13 -22.36
CA ASP A 41 -14.89 -17.12 -21.28
C ASP A 41 -14.55 -16.49 -19.92
N ASP A 42 -13.60 -15.55 -19.87
CA ASP A 42 -13.25 -14.83 -18.64
C ASP A 42 -14.43 -14.00 -18.11
N ARG A 43 -15.21 -13.41 -19.02
CA ARG A 43 -16.41 -12.65 -18.66
C ARG A 43 -17.53 -13.55 -18.15
N ALA A 44 -17.71 -14.73 -18.75
CA ALA A 44 -18.67 -15.72 -18.29
C ALA A 44 -18.30 -16.26 -16.90
N ASP A 45 -17.02 -16.51 -16.64
CA ASP A 45 -16.54 -16.98 -15.35
C ASP A 45 -16.59 -15.90 -14.27
N LEU A 46 -16.32 -14.63 -14.61
CA LEU A 46 -16.53 -13.52 -13.69
C LEU A 46 -18.01 -13.34 -13.34
N MET A 47 -18.92 -13.47 -14.30
CA MET A 47 -20.36 -13.40 -14.03
C MET A 47 -20.84 -14.57 -13.16
N ARG A 48 -20.33 -15.79 -13.37
CA ARG A 48 -20.61 -16.94 -12.50
C ARG A 48 -20.09 -16.71 -11.08
N LYS A 49 -18.88 -16.17 -10.93
CA LYS A 49 -18.28 -15.85 -9.62
C LYS A 49 -19.08 -14.77 -8.90
N LEU A 50 -19.59 -13.77 -9.62
CA LEU A 50 -20.40 -12.69 -9.06
C LEU A 50 -21.77 -13.20 -8.60
N ALA A 51 -22.44 -14.02 -9.40
CA ALA A 51 -23.70 -14.67 -9.02
C ALA A 51 -23.53 -15.63 -7.82
N ALA A 52 -22.42 -16.37 -7.77
CA ALA A 52 -22.10 -17.24 -6.63
C ALA A 52 -21.82 -16.43 -5.35
N ALA A 53 -21.17 -15.26 -5.46
CA ALA A 53 -20.94 -14.37 -4.34
C ALA A 53 -22.26 -13.74 -3.83
N GLU A 54 -23.14 -13.29 -4.73
CA GLU A 54 -24.46 -12.75 -4.38
C GLU A 54 -25.34 -13.78 -3.68
N ASN A 55 -25.38 -15.02 -4.17
CA ASN A 55 -26.13 -16.10 -3.52
C ASN A 55 -25.60 -16.39 -2.12
N ARG A 56 -24.27 -16.37 -1.95
CA ARG A 56 -23.65 -16.59 -0.64
C ARG A 56 -23.95 -15.45 0.35
N ILE A 57 -24.08 -14.22 -0.13
CA ILE A 57 -24.53 -13.09 0.70
C ILE A 57 -25.99 -13.30 1.12
N ARG A 58 -26.89 -13.70 0.21
CA ARG A 58 -28.29 -14.00 0.54
C ARG A 58 -28.44 -15.17 1.50
N ASP A 59 -27.63 -16.22 1.36
CA ASP A 59 -27.64 -17.37 2.28
C ASP A 59 -27.17 -16.95 3.68
N LEU A 60 -26.20 -16.03 3.78
CA LEU A 60 -25.75 -15.47 5.05
C LEU A 60 -26.80 -14.54 5.67
N GLU A 61 -27.47 -13.73 4.86
CA GLU A 61 -28.56 -12.86 5.30
C GLU A 61 -29.77 -13.68 5.79
N THR A 62 -30.13 -14.77 5.11
CA THR A 62 -31.23 -15.68 5.53
C THR A 62 -30.85 -16.52 6.76
N ALA A 63 -29.59 -16.91 6.90
CA ALA A 63 -29.09 -17.56 8.10
C ALA A 63 -29.06 -16.62 9.32
N GLN A 64 -28.81 -15.32 9.11
CA GLN A 64 -28.88 -14.30 10.18
C GLN A 64 -30.31 -13.84 10.47
N ALA A 65 -31.21 -13.88 9.47
CA ALA A 65 -32.61 -13.48 9.61
C ALA A 65 -33.54 -14.60 10.09
N SER A 66 -33.02 -15.80 10.39
CA SER A 66 -33.81 -16.87 11.01
C SER A 66 -33.75 -16.75 12.54
N PRO A 67 -34.77 -16.21 13.22
CA PRO A 67 -34.86 -16.29 14.66
C PRO A 67 -35.04 -17.75 15.06
N SER A 68 -34.22 -18.21 16.01
CA SER A 68 -34.28 -19.53 16.63
C SER A 68 -35.70 -19.93 17.03
N GLY A 69 -36.35 -20.73 16.20
CA GLY A 69 -37.58 -21.44 16.52
C GLY A 69 -37.23 -22.74 17.23
N LEU A 70 -37.33 -22.74 18.56
CA LEU A 70 -37.45 -23.96 19.35
C LEU A 70 -38.69 -24.76 18.89
N PRO A 71 -38.61 -26.09 18.76
CA PRO A 71 -39.74 -26.95 19.05
C PRO A 71 -39.50 -27.70 20.36
N ALA A 72 -40.37 -27.43 21.32
CA ALA A 72 -40.57 -28.22 22.51
C ALA A 72 -41.26 -29.56 22.15
N GLY A 73 -40.75 -30.65 22.73
CA GLY A 73 -41.54 -31.80 23.19
C GLY A 73 -41.89 -32.89 22.17
N ALA A 74 -41.27 -34.07 22.32
CA ALA A 74 -41.99 -35.33 22.51
C ALA A 74 -41.03 -36.44 22.99
N GLU A 75 -41.40 -37.05 24.10
CA GLU A 75 -40.81 -38.21 24.76
C GLU A 75 -40.74 -39.45 23.83
N ASN A 76 -39.68 -40.28 23.92
CA ASN A 76 -39.78 -41.56 24.62
C ASN A 76 -38.45 -42.32 24.73
N GLU A 77 -38.32 -43.02 25.86
CA GLU A 77 -37.58 -44.28 26.10
C GLU A 77 -36.02 -44.31 26.15
N ARG A 78 -35.55 -44.37 27.41
CA ARG A 78 -34.27 -44.95 27.85
C ARG A 78 -34.34 -46.50 27.80
N PRO A 79 -33.22 -47.24 27.91
CA PRO A 79 -32.64 -47.46 29.25
C PRO A 79 -31.10 -47.45 29.33
N ARG A 80 -30.61 -46.61 30.25
CA ARG A 80 -29.63 -46.88 31.33
C ARG A 80 -28.45 -47.82 31.04
N ARG A 81 -27.23 -47.27 31.22
CA ARG A 81 -26.27 -47.78 32.21
C ARG A 81 -25.48 -46.63 32.85
N ARG A 82 -25.33 -46.73 34.16
CA ARG A 82 -24.86 -45.73 35.13
C ARG A 82 -23.44 -46.09 35.57
N GLY A 83 -22.55 -45.10 35.65
CA GLY A 83 -21.29 -45.16 36.40
C GLY A 83 -20.89 -43.73 36.82
N PRO A 84 -20.39 -43.47 38.05
CA PRO A 84 -20.49 -42.16 38.71
C PRO A 84 -19.15 -41.42 38.90
N GLY A 85 -19.18 -40.07 38.92
CA GLY A 85 -18.26 -39.27 39.75
C GLY A 85 -17.65 -37.97 39.17
N ALA A 86 -18.31 -36.84 39.48
CA ALA A 86 -17.74 -35.49 39.74
C ALA A 86 -17.36 -34.57 38.54
N PRO A 87 -17.34 -33.22 38.70
CA PRO A 87 -18.46 -32.33 38.37
C PRO A 87 -18.15 -31.35 37.22
N ASP A 88 -19.23 -30.85 36.64
CA ASP A 88 -19.28 -29.81 35.62
C ASP A 88 -18.75 -28.45 36.11
N ASP A 89 -17.80 -27.87 35.36
CA ASP A 89 -17.69 -26.43 35.19
C ASP A 89 -17.72 -26.09 33.70
N ALA A 90 -18.82 -25.44 33.34
CA ALA A 90 -19.12 -24.95 32.02
C ALA A 90 -18.28 -23.71 31.68
N ALA A 91 -17.49 -23.80 30.61
CA ALA A 91 -17.00 -22.62 29.87
C ALA A 91 -16.81 -22.99 28.40
N GLY A 92 -17.92 -23.30 27.72
CA GLY A 92 -18.00 -23.39 26.27
C GLY A 92 -17.94 -22.00 25.63
N GLY A 93 -16.75 -21.39 25.62
CA GLY A 93 -16.48 -20.23 24.76
C GLY A 93 -16.36 -20.67 23.29
N PRO A 94 -16.78 -19.86 22.31
CA PRO A 94 -16.59 -20.18 20.91
C PRO A 94 -15.08 -20.24 20.63
N ARG A 95 -14.55 -21.45 20.44
CA ARG A 95 -13.23 -21.65 19.86
C ARG A 95 -13.30 -21.11 18.44
N ARG A 96 -12.91 -19.85 18.25
CA ARG A 96 -12.64 -19.26 16.93
C ARG A 96 -11.77 -20.26 16.16
N ASP A 97 -12.29 -20.73 15.03
CA ASP A 97 -11.63 -21.71 14.19
C ASP A 97 -10.28 -21.21 13.69
N PHE A 98 -9.21 -21.56 14.40
CA PHE A 98 -7.82 -21.48 13.91
C PHE A 98 -7.57 -22.35 12.66
N ARG A 99 -8.58 -23.11 12.20
CA ARG A 99 -8.56 -23.85 10.92
C ARG A 99 -8.75 -22.95 9.70
N ALA A 100 -9.61 -21.93 9.78
CA ALA A 100 -9.94 -21.08 8.63
C ALA A 100 -8.72 -20.30 8.09
N GLY A 101 -7.80 -19.87 8.96
CA GLY A 101 -6.55 -19.23 8.55
C GLY A 101 -5.51 -20.20 7.97
N ARG A 102 -5.49 -21.45 8.45
CA ARG A 102 -4.55 -22.49 7.98
C ARG A 102 -4.94 -23.02 6.60
N ASP A 103 -6.23 -23.13 6.32
CA ASP A 103 -6.74 -23.56 5.02
C ASP A 103 -6.61 -22.47 3.95
N GLY A 104 -6.77 -21.18 4.32
CA GLY A 104 -6.47 -20.05 3.44
C GLY A 104 -4.99 -19.96 3.05
N PHE A 105 -4.08 -20.19 4.00
CA PHE A 105 -2.63 -20.19 3.71
C PHE A 105 -2.21 -21.37 2.83
N ARG A 106 -2.80 -22.57 3.03
CA ARG A 106 -2.56 -23.73 2.17
C ARG A 106 -3.12 -23.55 0.76
N ALA A 107 -4.32 -22.99 0.62
CA ALA A 107 -4.92 -22.68 -0.67
C ALA A 107 -4.08 -21.63 -1.43
N MET A 108 -3.57 -20.61 -0.75
CA MET A 108 -2.66 -19.61 -1.33
C MET A 108 -1.35 -20.27 -1.80
N ASN A 109 -0.72 -21.11 -0.98
CA ASN A 109 0.51 -21.83 -1.38
C ASN A 109 0.28 -22.79 -2.56
N ALA A 110 -0.88 -23.43 -2.65
CA ALA A 110 -1.23 -24.29 -3.78
C ALA A 110 -1.38 -23.50 -5.09
N VAL A 111 -1.93 -22.29 -5.03
CA VAL A 111 -2.03 -21.38 -6.19
C VAL A 111 -0.66 -20.82 -6.57
N LEU A 112 0.16 -20.40 -5.59
CA LEU A 112 1.52 -19.89 -5.80
C LEU A 112 2.48 -20.94 -6.38
N GLY A 113 2.25 -22.22 -6.09
CA GLY A 113 3.01 -23.35 -6.66
C GLY A 113 2.69 -23.66 -8.12
N THR A 114 1.70 -23.00 -8.71
CA THR A 114 1.40 -23.13 -10.16
C THR A 114 2.19 -22.09 -10.97
N PRO A 115 2.61 -22.43 -12.21
CA PRO A 115 3.24 -21.46 -13.11
C PRO A 115 2.36 -20.24 -13.39
N GLU A 116 1.03 -20.42 -13.36
CA GLU A 116 0.05 -19.36 -13.56
C GLU A 116 -0.03 -18.42 -12.35
N GLY A 117 -0.06 -18.96 -11.12
CA GLY A 117 -0.01 -18.16 -9.90
C GLY A 117 1.28 -17.36 -9.75
N ALA A 118 2.43 -17.95 -10.08
CA ALA A 118 3.71 -17.24 -10.10
C ALA A 118 3.71 -16.06 -11.10
N ARG A 119 3.14 -16.25 -12.30
CA ARG A 119 2.98 -15.18 -13.30
C ARG A 119 2.05 -14.07 -12.82
N LEU A 120 0.91 -14.43 -12.23
CA LEU A 120 -0.05 -13.45 -11.70
C LEU A 120 0.55 -12.64 -10.54
N MET A 121 1.31 -13.27 -9.65
CA MET A 121 2.02 -12.56 -8.58
C MET A 121 3.10 -11.61 -9.11
N ALA A 122 3.89 -12.06 -10.09
CA ALA A 122 4.88 -11.19 -10.73
C ALA A 122 4.21 -9.98 -11.41
N ALA A 123 3.07 -10.20 -12.09
CA ALA A 123 2.28 -9.13 -12.68
C ALA A 123 1.72 -8.17 -11.60
N GLN A 124 1.23 -8.71 -10.48
CA GLN A 124 0.73 -7.91 -9.36
C GLN A 124 1.84 -7.08 -8.70
N GLN A 125 3.03 -7.66 -8.47
CA GLN A 125 4.19 -6.96 -7.93
C GLN A 125 4.63 -5.81 -8.85
N LYS A 126 4.70 -6.08 -10.16
CA LYS A 126 4.99 -5.03 -11.16
C LYS A 126 3.94 -3.93 -11.14
N ALA A 127 2.65 -4.25 -11.06
CA ALA A 127 1.59 -3.24 -10.97
C ALA A 127 1.69 -2.39 -9.68
N MET A 128 2.06 -3.01 -8.56
CA MET A 128 2.31 -2.28 -7.30
C MET A 128 3.52 -1.34 -7.42
N LEU A 129 4.61 -1.79 -8.06
CA LEU A 129 5.77 -0.95 -8.35
C LEU A 129 5.42 0.20 -9.29
N ASP A 130 4.63 -0.06 -10.34
CA ASP A 130 4.17 0.96 -11.28
C ASP A 130 3.41 2.06 -10.56
N ASN A 131 2.52 1.71 -9.63
CA ASN A 131 1.83 2.71 -8.82
C ASN A 131 2.78 3.45 -7.86
N ARG A 132 3.72 2.73 -7.21
CA ARG A 132 4.65 3.31 -6.22
C ARG A 132 5.67 4.26 -6.85
N TYR A 133 6.11 3.97 -8.06
CA TYR A 133 7.16 4.70 -8.77
C TYR A 133 6.65 5.45 -10.01
N ALA A 134 5.33 5.54 -10.26
CA ALA A 134 4.75 6.21 -11.42
C ALA A 134 5.35 7.61 -11.66
N ARG A 135 5.41 8.44 -10.62
CA ARG A 135 5.97 9.80 -10.70
C ARG A 135 7.47 9.78 -11.01
N LEU A 136 8.21 8.82 -10.47
CA LEU A 136 9.63 8.64 -10.77
C LEU A 136 9.81 8.23 -12.24
N PHE A 137 9.06 7.24 -12.72
CA PHE A 137 9.15 6.77 -14.10
C PHE A 137 8.83 7.88 -15.11
N GLN A 138 7.84 8.73 -14.82
CA GLN A 138 7.54 9.92 -15.62
C GLN A 138 8.70 10.92 -15.61
N LYS A 139 9.33 11.15 -14.45
CA LYS A 139 10.46 12.08 -14.32
C LYS A 139 11.72 11.61 -15.03
N LEU A 140 12.05 10.31 -14.92
CA LEU A 140 13.25 9.74 -15.53
C LEU A 140 13.13 9.66 -17.06
N ASN A 141 11.90 9.59 -17.59
CA ASN A 141 11.59 9.59 -19.02
C ASN A 141 12.46 8.59 -19.82
N LEU A 142 12.61 7.37 -19.29
CA LEU A 142 13.46 6.33 -19.86
C LEU A 142 12.84 5.71 -21.12
N PRO A 143 13.66 5.21 -22.07
CA PRO A 143 13.19 4.37 -23.15
C PRO A 143 12.41 3.14 -22.63
N PRO A 144 11.38 2.65 -23.33
CA PRO A 144 10.55 1.53 -22.87
C PRO A 144 11.35 0.30 -22.42
N ASP A 145 12.39 -0.07 -23.17
CA ASP A 145 13.24 -1.22 -22.84
C ASP A 145 14.06 -1.02 -21.57
N GLN A 146 14.57 0.19 -21.35
CA GLN A 146 15.31 0.54 -20.12
C GLN A 146 14.36 0.61 -18.92
N LEU A 147 13.15 1.13 -19.12
CA LEU A 147 12.13 1.18 -18.08
C LEU A 147 11.70 -0.23 -17.63
N GLU A 148 11.47 -1.16 -18.57
CA GLU A 148 11.12 -2.55 -18.22
C GLU A 148 12.28 -3.29 -17.53
N LYS A 149 13.52 -3.04 -17.97
CA LYS A 149 14.71 -3.55 -17.26
C LYS A 149 14.79 -2.98 -15.84
N PHE A 150 14.57 -1.68 -15.68
CA PHE A 150 14.59 -1.02 -14.38
C PHE A 150 13.50 -1.58 -13.45
N LYS A 151 12.26 -1.71 -13.91
CA LYS A 151 11.17 -2.32 -13.13
C LYS A 151 11.50 -3.74 -12.69
N SER A 152 12.12 -4.53 -13.58
CA SER A 152 12.51 -5.92 -13.27
C SER A 152 13.58 -5.95 -12.17
N LEU A 153 14.59 -5.06 -12.23
CA LEU A 153 15.60 -4.91 -11.18
C LEU A 153 14.99 -4.42 -9.85
N LEU A 154 13.94 -3.58 -9.88
CA LEU A 154 13.23 -3.18 -8.67
C LEU A 154 12.48 -4.34 -8.00
N VAL A 155 11.88 -5.24 -8.79
CA VAL A 155 11.28 -6.48 -8.26
C VAL A 155 12.36 -7.36 -7.63
N GLU A 156 13.47 -7.56 -8.33
CA GLU A 156 14.60 -8.35 -7.84
C GLU A 156 15.15 -7.78 -6.53
N LYS A 157 15.31 -6.45 -6.45
CA LYS A 157 15.69 -5.76 -5.21
C LYS A 157 14.72 -6.05 -4.06
N GLU A 158 13.41 -5.97 -4.32
CA GLU A 158 12.40 -6.24 -3.28
C GLU A 158 12.42 -7.71 -2.82
N ASN A 159 12.72 -8.65 -3.73
CA ASN A 159 12.88 -10.06 -3.40
C ASN A 159 14.14 -10.31 -2.58
N VAL A 160 15.30 -9.81 -3.01
CA VAL A 160 16.56 -9.94 -2.24
C VAL A 160 16.39 -9.34 -0.85
N MET A 161 15.77 -8.17 -0.75
CA MET A 161 15.49 -7.55 0.55
C MET A 161 14.59 -8.40 1.44
N ARG A 162 13.58 -9.07 0.87
CA ARG A 162 12.70 -9.99 1.60
C ARG A 162 13.44 -11.25 2.05
N ASP A 163 14.29 -11.81 1.19
CA ASP A 163 15.04 -13.02 1.46
C ASP A 163 16.13 -12.77 2.50
N THR A 164 16.89 -11.69 2.37
CA THR A 164 17.86 -11.22 3.38
C THR A 164 17.18 -11.00 4.73
N MET A 165 15.99 -10.40 4.75
CA MET A 165 15.22 -10.22 5.98
C MET A 165 14.66 -11.52 6.56
N GLY A 166 14.33 -12.49 5.71
CA GLY A 166 13.96 -13.83 6.12
C GLY A 166 15.12 -14.53 6.81
N ALA A 167 16.27 -14.57 6.15
CA ALA A 167 17.51 -15.16 6.67
C ALA A 167 17.94 -14.50 7.99
N ALA A 168 17.94 -13.16 8.06
CA ALA A 168 18.28 -12.44 9.27
C ALA A 168 17.35 -12.77 10.45
N ARG A 169 16.05 -12.95 10.19
CA ARG A 169 15.09 -13.37 11.22
C ARG A 169 15.32 -14.80 11.67
N ASP A 170 15.68 -15.70 10.76
CA ASP A 170 16.03 -17.09 11.08
C ASP A 170 17.30 -17.18 11.93
N GLU A 171 18.22 -16.23 11.76
CA GLU A 171 19.41 -16.02 12.60
C GLU A 171 19.12 -15.29 13.93
N GLY A 172 17.86 -14.89 14.16
CA GLY A 172 17.43 -14.23 15.39
C GLY A 172 17.73 -12.72 15.46
N LEU A 173 18.12 -12.10 14.34
CA LEU A 173 18.33 -10.65 14.25
C LEU A 173 16.97 -9.91 14.24
N ASP A 174 16.77 -8.99 15.19
CA ASP A 174 15.60 -8.10 15.23
C ASP A 174 16.04 -6.63 15.10
N PHE A 175 15.21 -5.81 14.46
CA PHE A 175 15.43 -4.37 14.26
C PHE A 175 15.57 -3.58 15.57
N ARG A 176 15.07 -4.14 16.68
CA ARG A 176 15.15 -3.51 18.00
C ARG A 176 16.52 -3.68 18.66
N SER A 177 17.18 -4.80 18.41
CA SER A 177 18.40 -5.21 19.12
C SER A 177 19.64 -5.13 18.24
N ASN A 178 19.50 -5.40 16.93
CA ASN A 178 20.61 -5.58 15.99
C ASN A 178 20.50 -4.61 14.81
N ARG A 179 20.14 -3.35 15.07
CA ARG A 179 19.85 -2.37 14.02
C ARG A 179 21.02 -2.14 13.07
N ASP A 180 22.23 -2.00 13.60
CA ASP A 180 23.42 -1.68 12.80
C ASP A 180 23.89 -2.88 11.97
N GLU A 181 23.76 -4.09 12.52
CA GLU A 181 24.08 -5.35 11.86
C GLU A 181 23.10 -5.63 10.72
N LEU A 182 21.79 -5.48 10.96
CA LEU A 182 20.76 -5.56 9.94
C LEU A 182 20.96 -4.53 8.83
N ARG A 183 21.35 -3.31 9.19
CA ARG A 183 21.64 -2.26 8.21
C ARG A 183 22.82 -2.65 7.31
N THR A 184 23.92 -3.12 7.92
CA THR A 184 25.11 -3.56 7.18
C THR A 184 24.77 -4.71 6.24
N LEU A 185 24.03 -5.71 6.73
CA LEU A 185 23.58 -6.85 5.93
C LEU A 185 22.72 -6.43 4.74
N MET A 186 21.80 -5.47 4.94
CA MET A 186 20.99 -4.91 3.85
C MET A 186 21.82 -4.13 2.84
N GLU A 187 22.77 -3.31 3.29
CA GLU A 187 23.65 -2.53 2.40
C GLU A 187 24.51 -3.47 1.53
N GLN A 188 25.06 -4.53 2.13
CA GLN A 188 25.79 -5.57 1.41
C GLN A 188 24.91 -6.30 0.39
N SER A 189 23.71 -6.72 0.80
CA SER A 189 22.78 -7.45 -0.08
C SER A 189 22.29 -6.61 -1.26
N ASN A 190 22.22 -5.28 -1.12
CA ASN A 190 21.74 -4.39 -2.17
C ASN A 190 22.83 -3.91 -3.13
N THR A 191 24.12 -4.04 -2.78
CA THR A 191 25.23 -3.43 -3.53
C THR A 191 25.28 -3.87 -4.99
N GLU A 192 25.12 -5.17 -5.25
CA GLU A 192 25.17 -5.73 -6.62
C GLU A 192 23.98 -5.29 -7.47
N ILE A 193 22.78 -5.28 -6.88
CA ILE A 193 21.56 -4.85 -7.57
C ILE A 193 21.58 -3.34 -7.81
N ASP A 194 22.09 -2.56 -6.87
CA ASP A 194 22.23 -1.11 -7.02
C ASP A 194 23.22 -0.75 -8.14
N ALA A 195 24.33 -1.48 -8.27
CA ALA A 195 25.24 -1.34 -9.41
C ALA A 195 24.55 -1.73 -10.74
N ALA A 196 23.74 -2.78 -10.75
CA ALA A 196 22.98 -3.20 -11.93
C ALA A 196 21.91 -2.17 -12.34
N ILE A 197 21.24 -1.55 -11.35
CA ILE A 197 20.29 -0.45 -11.58
C ILE A 197 21.04 0.75 -12.15
N ALA A 198 22.14 1.19 -11.53
CA ALA A 198 22.93 2.32 -12.01
C ALA A 198 23.43 2.11 -13.45
N ALA A 199 23.88 0.90 -13.79
CA ALA A 199 24.28 0.54 -15.15
C ALA A 199 23.10 0.54 -16.15
N ALA A 200 21.87 0.24 -15.69
CA ALA A 200 20.69 0.16 -16.55
C ALA A 200 20.08 1.53 -16.87
N ILE A 201 20.06 2.46 -15.90
CA ILE A 201 19.40 3.77 -16.04
C ILE A 201 20.38 4.95 -16.13
N GLY A 202 21.67 4.71 -15.88
CA GLY A 202 22.71 5.75 -15.80
C GLY A 202 22.82 6.35 -14.39
N GLN A 203 23.99 6.90 -14.07
CA GLN A 203 24.30 7.41 -12.72
C GLN A 203 23.36 8.56 -12.29
N ASP A 204 23.11 9.54 -13.17
CA ASP A 204 22.23 10.68 -12.83
C ASP A 204 20.80 10.24 -12.48
N ASN A 205 20.27 9.27 -13.22
CA ASN A 205 18.94 8.70 -12.98
C ASN A 205 18.93 7.79 -11.74
N PHE A 206 20.04 7.14 -11.44
CA PHE A 206 20.22 6.38 -10.22
C PHE A 206 20.24 7.27 -8.97
N ASP A 207 20.93 8.40 -9.03
CA ASP A 207 20.93 9.39 -7.94
C ASP A 207 19.52 9.97 -7.70
N ALA A 208 18.78 10.23 -8.79
CA ALA A 208 17.37 10.62 -8.72
C ALA A 208 16.48 9.52 -8.11
N TYR A 209 16.73 8.25 -8.43
CA TYR A 209 16.05 7.10 -7.84
C TYR A 209 16.38 6.93 -6.35
N GLN A 210 17.65 7.06 -5.95
CA GLN A 210 18.04 7.01 -4.53
C GLN A 210 17.36 8.12 -3.73
N THR A 211 17.39 9.35 -4.25
CA THR A 211 16.71 10.50 -3.63
C THR A 211 15.20 10.25 -3.53
N TYR A 212 14.60 9.66 -4.56
CA TYR A 212 13.18 9.31 -4.54
C TYR A 212 12.87 8.30 -3.44
N GLN A 213 13.68 7.26 -3.27
CA GLN A 213 13.51 6.26 -2.22
C GLN A 213 13.68 6.84 -0.81
N GLN A 214 14.71 7.67 -0.61
CA GLN A 214 14.99 8.28 0.69
C GLN A 214 13.88 9.24 1.13
N THR A 215 13.14 9.82 0.18
CA THR A 215 12.06 10.78 0.44
C THR A 215 10.65 10.15 0.45
N GLN A 216 10.54 8.82 0.46
CA GLN A 216 9.24 8.16 0.36
C GLN A 216 8.31 8.45 1.55
N SER A 217 8.86 8.50 2.76
CA SER A 217 8.10 8.84 3.97
C SER A 217 7.58 10.27 3.94
N GLU A 218 8.40 11.20 3.46
CA GLU A 218 8.07 12.61 3.28
C GLU A 218 6.97 12.76 2.23
N ARG A 219 7.08 12.04 1.10
CA ARG A 219 6.07 12.03 0.04
C ARG A 219 4.73 11.48 0.50
N ALA A 220 4.71 10.52 1.42
CA ALA A 220 3.48 10.01 1.99
C ALA A 220 2.72 11.10 2.76
N ILE A 221 3.43 11.93 3.53
CA ILE A 221 2.84 13.08 4.24
C ILE A 221 2.28 14.10 3.24
N VAL A 222 3.05 14.42 2.20
CA VAL A 222 2.61 15.35 1.15
C VAL A 222 1.39 14.81 0.41
N SER A 223 1.35 13.52 0.11
CA SER A 223 0.19 12.87 -0.53
C SER A 223 -1.05 12.88 0.38
N GLN A 224 -0.87 12.69 1.69
CA GLN A 224 -1.97 12.76 2.66
C GLN A 224 -2.53 14.18 2.75
N LEU A 225 -1.65 15.19 2.70
CA LEU A 225 -2.06 16.59 2.66
C LEU A 225 -2.81 16.91 1.35
N ASP A 226 -2.29 16.47 0.21
CA ASP A 226 -2.92 16.68 -1.10
C ASP A 226 -4.31 16.03 -1.15
N GLN A 227 -4.46 14.82 -0.60
CA GLN A 227 -5.75 14.15 -0.49
C GLN A 227 -6.76 14.93 0.36
N ARG A 228 -6.33 15.57 1.45
CA ARG A 228 -7.22 16.44 2.25
C ARG A 228 -7.63 17.68 1.48
N LEU A 229 -6.66 18.30 0.80
CA LEU A 229 -6.87 19.53 0.03
C LEU A 229 -7.70 19.30 -1.24
N SER A 230 -7.78 18.06 -1.73
CA SER A 230 -8.66 17.70 -2.84
C SER A 230 -10.13 18.04 -2.56
N TYR A 231 -10.54 18.03 -1.29
CA TYR A 231 -11.89 18.44 -0.86
C TYR A 231 -12.02 19.96 -0.58
N ALA A 232 -10.90 20.69 -0.47
CA ALA A 232 -10.87 22.09 -0.03
C ALA A 232 -10.76 23.12 -1.18
N ALA A 233 -10.89 22.69 -2.45
CA ALA A 233 -10.74 23.52 -3.65
C ALA A 233 -9.37 24.24 -3.80
N THR A 234 -8.38 23.90 -2.97
CA THR A 234 -7.01 24.47 -3.00
C THR A 234 -5.94 23.37 -3.00
N PRO A 235 -5.92 22.48 -4.02
CA PRO A 235 -4.94 21.40 -4.10
C PRO A 235 -3.50 21.95 -4.11
N LEU A 236 -2.53 21.11 -3.71
CA LEU A 236 -1.13 21.50 -3.84
C LEU A 236 -0.75 21.54 -5.32
N THR A 237 -0.01 22.58 -5.71
CA THR A 237 0.64 22.56 -7.02
C THR A 237 1.82 21.57 -6.99
N THR A 238 2.21 21.05 -8.16
CA THR A 238 3.37 20.15 -8.28
C THR A 238 4.63 20.76 -7.64
N ALA A 239 4.88 22.05 -7.87
CA ALA A 239 6.02 22.77 -7.29
C ALA A 239 5.94 22.82 -5.75
N GLN A 240 4.76 23.11 -5.19
CA GLN A 240 4.56 23.12 -3.73
C GLN A 240 4.77 21.74 -3.11
N SER A 241 4.29 20.67 -3.75
CA SER A 241 4.50 19.30 -3.28
C SER A 241 5.98 18.92 -3.25
N GLU A 242 6.75 19.31 -4.27
CA GLU A 242 8.18 19.05 -4.34
C GLU A 242 8.97 19.85 -3.29
N GLN A 243 8.66 21.14 -3.13
CA GLN A 243 9.25 21.99 -2.10
C GLN A 243 8.97 21.46 -0.70
N LEU A 244 7.73 21.04 -0.42
CA LEU A 244 7.36 20.48 0.88
C LEU A 244 8.07 19.14 1.14
N THR A 245 8.19 18.28 0.12
CA THR A 245 8.96 17.02 0.23
C THR A 245 10.42 17.30 0.57
N SER A 246 11.05 18.26 -0.12
CA SER A 246 12.45 18.65 0.14
C SER A 246 12.63 19.24 1.54
N LEU A 247 11.70 20.08 1.98
CA LEU A 247 11.72 20.68 3.32
C LEU A 247 11.63 19.60 4.41
N LEU A 248 10.72 18.65 4.26
CA LEU A 248 10.57 17.52 5.17
C LEU A 248 11.84 16.64 5.20
N ALA A 249 12.45 16.37 4.05
CA ALA A 249 13.67 15.58 3.96
C ALA A 249 14.86 16.27 4.65
N ALA A 250 14.99 17.58 4.49
CA ALA A 250 16.02 18.38 5.15
C ALA A 250 15.82 18.41 6.68
N SER A 251 14.58 18.52 7.15
CA SER A 251 14.25 18.48 8.58
C SER A 251 14.55 17.11 9.22
N THR A 252 14.24 16.01 8.53
CA THR A 252 14.57 14.65 8.98
C THR A 252 16.09 14.45 9.09
N SER A 253 16.85 14.94 8.11
CA SER A 253 18.32 14.86 8.12
C SER A 253 18.95 15.69 9.25
N ALA A 254 18.36 16.85 9.58
CA ALA A 254 18.83 17.73 10.65
C ALA A 254 18.50 17.20 12.06
N SER A 255 17.45 16.40 12.22
CA SER A 255 17.03 15.85 13.52
C SER A 255 17.82 14.61 13.97
N GLY A 256 18.95 14.30 13.31
CA GLY A 256 19.83 13.18 13.66
C GLY A 256 19.22 11.79 13.40
N GLY A 257 18.00 11.76 12.86
CA GLY A 257 17.37 10.56 12.35
C GLY A 257 17.93 10.24 10.97
N ALA A 258 19.13 9.66 10.91
CA ALA A 258 19.48 8.77 9.81
C ALA A 258 18.53 7.55 9.91
N GLY A 259 17.27 7.77 9.54
CA GLY A 259 16.24 6.77 9.46
C GLY A 259 16.67 5.82 8.38
N ALA A 260 16.98 4.58 8.78
CA ALA A 260 16.99 3.46 7.85
C ALA A 260 15.77 3.62 6.92
N PRO A 261 15.95 3.44 5.60
CA PRO A 261 14.87 3.65 4.64
C PRO A 261 13.63 2.96 5.18
N ALA A 262 12.50 3.66 5.20
CA ALA A 262 11.23 3.10 5.60
C ALA A 262 10.97 1.89 4.70
N MET A 263 11.39 0.71 5.15
CA MET A 263 11.12 -0.54 4.48
C MET A 263 9.61 -0.69 4.56
N VAL A 264 8.95 -0.43 3.44
CA VAL A 264 7.55 -0.75 3.24
C VAL A 264 7.47 -2.28 3.30
N PHE A 265 7.35 -2.81 4.52
CA PHE A 265 7.04 -4.22 4.73
C PHE A 265 5.62 -4.42 4.23
N GLY A 266 5.50 -4.77 2.95
CA GLY A 266 4.28 -5.25 2.35
C GLY A 266 3.88 -6.57 2.99
N MET A 267 3.09 -6.50 4.06
CA MET A 267 2.33 -7.64 4.58
C MET A 267 0.92 -7.15 4.90
N GLY A 268 0.05 -7.19 3.88
CA GLY A 268 -1.40 -7.06 4.01
C GLY A 268 -1.99 -5.65 3.86
N PRO A 269 -3.30 -5.56 3.55
CA PRO A 269 -4.05 -4.31 3.59
C PRO A 269 -4.21 -3.91 5.06
N GLY A 270 -3.27 -3.09 5.56
CA GLY A 270 -3.19 -2.69 6.96
C GLY A 270 -1.81 -2.77 7.60
N GLY A 271 -0.73 -2.99 6.83
CA GLY A 271 0.65 -2.94 7.32
C GLY A 271 1.00 -1.57 7.89
N ALA A 272 0.83 -1.40 9.21
CA ALA A 272 1.23 -0.20 9.93
C ALA A 272 2.75 -0.02 9.80
N VAL A 273 3.14 1.12 9.22
CA VAL A 273 4.53 1.58 9.13
C VAL A 273 5.08 1.72 10.54
N MET A 274 5.90 0.75 10.97
CA MET A 274 6.60 0.79 12.26
C MET A 274 7.71 1.85 12.21
N SER A 275 7.39 3.02 12.77
CA SER A 275 8.26 3.84 13.61
C SER A 275 9.65 4.22 13.04
N GLY A 276 9.62 5.08 12.04
CA GLY A 276 10.70 6.05 11.73
C GLY A 276 10.15 7.28 11.01
N GLY A 277 8.86 7.61 11.27
CA GLY A 277 8.12 8.56 10.45
C GLY A 277 8.68 9.97 10.55
N THR A 278 8.94 10.57 9.38
CA THR A 278 9.12 12.00 9.17
C THR A 278 8.16 12.79 10.06
N GLN A 279 8.66 13.74 10.84
CA GLN A 279 7.85 14.50 11.80
C GLN A 279 7.47 15.85 11.22
N LEU A 280 6.19 16.23 11.33
CA LEU A 280 5.77 17.60 11.12
C LEU A 280 6.10 18.41 12.38
N THR A 281 7.19 19.17 12.34
CA THR A 281 7.56 20.10 13.42
C THR A 281 7.01 21.50 13.17
N ASP A 282 6.99 22.33 14.21
CA ASP A 282 6.53 23.72 14.09
C ASP A 282 7.43 24.53 13.15
N GLU A 283 8.73 24.21 13.09
CA GLU A 283 9.67 24.81 12.14
C GLU A 283 9.31 24.47 10.69
N VAL A 284 8.93 23.21 10.42
CA VAL A 284 8.49 22.79 9.09
C VAL A 284 7.22 23.55 8.69
N VAL A 285 6.25 23.67 9.59
CA VAL A 285 5.01 24.43 9.30
C VAL A 285 5.31 25.91 9.03
N THR A 286 6.21 26.49 9.83
CA THR A 286 6.61 27.90 9.68
C THR A 286 7.33 28.15 8.36
N GLN A 287 8.26 27.27 7.97
CA GLN A 287 8.97 27.37 6.69
C GLN A 287 8.04 27.09 5.49
N ALA A 288 7.10 26.15 5.64
CA ALA A 288 6.11 25.85 4.60
C ALA A 288 5.18 27.02 4.32
N ALA A 289 4.87 27.85 5.32
CA ALA A 289 4.02 29.03 5.17
C ALA A 289 4.60 30.09 4.20
N ALA A 290 5.89 30.03 3.86
CA ALA A 290 6.50 30.94 2.87
C ALA A 290 6.03 30.68 1.43
N PHE A 291 5.58 29.46 1.12
CA PHE A 291 5.18 29.05 -0.24
C PHE A 291 3.80 28.38 -0.30
N LEU A 292 3.19 28.07 0.85
CA LEU A 292 1.82 27.57 0.95
C LEU A 292 0.84 28.72 1.23
N ASN A 293 -0.39 28.60 0.72
CA ASN A 293 -1.45 29.55 1.06
C ASN A 293 -2.07 29.25 2.44
N ALA A 294 -2.88 30.18 2.96
CA ALA A 294 -3.46 30.05 4.30
C ALA A 294 -4.28 28.76 4.52
N SER A 295 -5.08 28.34 3.52
CA SER A 295 -5.85 27.10 3.61
C SER A 295 -4.97 25.85 3.62
N GLN A 296 -3.86 25.87 2.88
CA GLN A 296 -2.88 24.78 2.81
C GLN A 296 -2.08 24.68 4.12
N VAL A 297 -1.69 25.81 4.71
CA VAL A 297 -1.02 25.85 6.02
C VAL A 297 -1.94 25.33 7.12
N GLU A 298 -3.22 25.69 7.10
CA GLU A 298 -4.20 25.19 8.06
C GLU A 298 -4.37 23.68 7.97
N ALA A 299 -4.49 23.12 6.76
CA ALA A 299 -4.54 21.68 6.55
C ALA A 299 -3.26 20.98 7.03
N LEU A 300 -2.08 21.59 6.84
CA LEU A 300 -0.80 21.09 7.34
C LEU A 300 -0.76 21.05 8.87
N LYS A 301 -1.25 22.09 9.55
CA LYS A 301 -1.36 22.16 11.02
C LYS A 301 -2.31 21.10 11.58
N GLN A 302 -3.44 20.88 10.93
CA GLN A 302 -4.38 19.82 11.32
C GLN A 302 -3.73 18.44 11.21
N LEU A 303 -2.98 18.20 10.13
CA LEU A 303 -2.24 16.95 9.95
C LEU A 303 -1.17 16.77 11.04
N GLN A 304 -0.47 17.84 11.42
CA GLN A 304 0.49 17.84 12.52
C GLN A 304 -0.18 17.48 13.86
N ALA A 305 -1.30 18.14 14.20
CA ALA A 305 -2.03 17.88 15.45
C ALA A 305 -2.50 16.42 15.56
N GLU A 306 -2.91 15.83 14.44
CA GLU A 306 -3.28 14.41 14.39
C GLU A 306 -2.08 13.47 14.58
N GLN A 307 -0.92 13.78 14.00
CA GLN A 307 0.30 13.01 14.27
C GLN A 307 0.68 13.06 15.75
N GLN A 308 0.53 14.21 16.40
CA GLN A 308 0.82 14.38 17.82
C GLN A 308 -0.16 13.59 18.70
N SER A 309 -1.46 13.65 18.41
CA SER A 309 -2.48 12.91 19.18
C SER A 309 -2.31 11.39 19.05
N GLN A 310 -2.00 10.90 17.84
CA GLN A 310 -1.71 9.48 17.62
C GLN A 310 -0.47 9.01 18.41
N ARG A 311 0.56 9.86 18.53
CA ARG A 311 1.76 9.57 19.32
C ARG A 311 1.47 9.54 20.82
N GLN A 312 0.71 10.51 21.33
CA GLN A 312 0.31 10.53 22.74
C GLN A 312 -0.54 9.30 23.08
N LEU A 313 -1.47 8.92 22.19
CA LEU A 313 -2.25 7.69 22.37
C LEU A 313 -1.34 6.45 22.41
N MET A 314 -0.38 6.34 21.49
CA MET A 314 0.60 5.24 21.47
C MET A 314 1.47 5.22 22.74
N GLN A 315 1.84 6.38 23.29
CA GLN A 315 2.59 6.47 24.55
C GLN A 315 1.76 6.01 25.73
N LEU A 316 0.53 6.51 25.87
CA LEU A 316 -0.40 6.08 26.93
C LEU A 316 -0.70 4.58 26.86
N MET A 317 -0.90 4.03 25.66
CA MET A 317 -1.10 2.59 25.47
C MET A 317 0.14 1.78 25.88
N ARG A 318 1.35 2.27 25.60
CA ARG A 318 2.60 1.61 26.05
C ARG A 318 2.76 1.70 27.56
N GLU A 319 2.45 2.83 28.17
CA GLU A 319 2.50 3.03 29.62
C GLU A 319 1.52 2.09 30.34
N GLN A 320 0.28 1.99 29.86
CA GLN A 320 -0.70 1.03 30.38
C GLN A 320 -0.26 -0.43 30.19
N ALA A 321 0.30 -0.76 29.02
CA ALA A 321 0.81 -2.11 28.76
C ALA A 321 1.99 -2.47 29.66
N ASN A 322 2.85 -1.50 30.00
CA ASN A 322 3.97 -1.69 30.92
C ASN A 322 3.50 -1.77 32.38
N ALA A 323 2.55 -0.92 32.79
CA ALA A 323 1.95 -0.95 34.13
C ALA A 323 1.26 -2.30 34.41
N ASN A 324 0.59 -2.90 33.41
CA ASN A 324 0.00 -4.24 33.53
C ASN A 324 1.00 -5.40 33.52
N ARG A 325 2.28 -5.16 33.18
CA ARG A 325 3.35 -6.19 33.17
C ARG A 325 4.16 -6.23 34.46
N THR A 326 4.07 -5.20 35.30
CA THR A 326 4.64 -5.18 36.64
C THR A 326 3.52 -5.37 37.66
N PRO A 327 3.16 -6.60 38.06
CA PRO A 327 2.34 -6.78 39.24
C PRO A 327 3.14 -6.26 40.43
N SER A 328 2.55 -5.33 41.18
CA SER A 328 3.05 -4.84 42.46
C SER A 328 3.42 -6.01 43.37
N GLU A 329 4.69 -6.05 43.79
CA GLU A 329 5.18 -6.87 44.91
C GLU A 329 4.44 -6.54 46.22
#